data_AF-A0A9N9C6E6-F1
#
_entry.id   AF-A0A9N9C6E6-F1
#
_cell.length_a   1.000
_cell.length_b   1.000
_cell.length_c   1.000
_cell.angle_alpha   90.00
_cell.angle_beta   90.00
_cell.angle_gamma   90.00
#
_symmetry.space_group_name_H-M   'P 1'
#
loop_
_entity.id
_entity.type
_entity.pdbx_description
1 polymer ?
#
loop_
_entity_poly.entity_id
_entity_poly.type
_entity_poly.pdbx_seq_one_letter_code
_entity_poly.pdbx_strand_id
1 'polypeptide(L)'
;MPKLSAYAKGLKLELELVERLEGIACEHTGGPGDGEVDARCETAMLKYAFQCNNDPPSSVSEEQSGALGIIVSAPGNKFTQCAIESARAFVYPILRTDIARLPLYILNITFNRLQGRPFEFFYLS
;
A
#
# COMPACT_ATOMS: atom_id res chain seq x y z
N MET A 1 -27.32 -5.51 9.71
CA MET A 1 -26.16 -4.76 10.24
C MET A 1 -24.85 -5.25 9.59
N PRO A 2 -24.52 -4.84 8.35
CA PRO A 2 -23.33 -5.33 7.62
C PRO A 2 -22.03 -4.52 7.87
N LYS A 3 -22.12 -3.31 8.45
CA LYS A 3 -20.99 -2.36 8.50
C LYS A 3 -19.90 -2.72 9.52
N LEU A 4 -20.27 -3.32 10.66
CA LEU A 4 -19.31 -3.70 11.71
C LEU A 4 -18.36 -4.82 11.27
N SER A 5 -18.83 -5.77 10.44
CA SER A 5 -18.02 -6.91 10.01
C SER A 5 -17.04 -6.57 8.87
N ALA A 6 -17.39 -5.62 8.00
CA ALA A 6 -16.49 -5.13 6.97
C ALA A 6 -15.38 -4.25 7.58
N TYR A 7 -15.76 -3.35 8.49
CA TYR A 7 -14.81 -2.52 9.24
C TYR A 7 -13.80 -3.36 10.03
N ALA A 8 -14.27 -4.36 10.79
CA ALA A 8 -13.39 -5.25 11.55
C ALA A 8 -12.40 -6.03 10.66
N LYS A 9 -12.78 -6.33 9.41
CA LYS A 9 -11.88 -6.99 8.45
C LYS A 9 -10.84 -6.03 7.86
N GLY A 10 -11.23 -4.78 7.58
CA GLY A 10 -10.32 -3.72 7.13
C GLY A 10 -9.26 -3.42 8.20
N LEU A 11 -9.70 -3.07 9.40
CA LEU A 11 -8.81 -2.79 10.54
C LEU A 11 -7.85 -3.95 10.82
N LYS A 12 -8.30 -5.20 10.70
CA LYS A 12 -7.41 -6.36 10.87
C LYS A 12 -6.29 -6.38 9.83
N LEU A 13 -6.58 -6.08 8.58
CA LEU A 13 -5.58 -6.04 7.51
C LEU A 13 -4.57 -4.90 7.73
N GLU A 14 -5.06 -3.74 8.16
CA GLU A 14 -4.25 -2.56 8.47
C GLU A 14 -3.29 -2.82 9.64
N LEU A 15 -3.76 -3.47 10.70
CA LEU A 15 -2.91 -3.86 11.82
C LEU A 15 -1.90 -4.95 11.43
N GLU A 16 -2.33 -5.96 10.66
CA GLU A 16 -1.41 -7.00 10.15
C GLU A 16 -0.31 -6.37 9.28
N LEU A 17 -0.63 -5.33 8.51
CA LEU A 17 0.32 -4.62 7.67
C LEU A 17 1.45 -4.03 8.52
N VAL A 18 1.09 -3.30 9.59
CA VAL A 18 2.06 -2.68 10.49
C VAL A 18 2.90 -3.73 11.20
N GLU A 19 2.28 -4.83 11.66
CA GLU A 19 3.00 -5.96 12.27
C GLU A 19 4.00 -6.62 11.31
N ARG A 20 3.64 -6.79 10.03
CA ARG A 20 4.53 -7.43 9.03
C ARG A 20 5.72 -6.58 8.62
N LEU A 21 5.66 -5.28 8.83
CA LEU A 21 6.74 -4.34 8.54
C LEU A 21 7.59 -4.08 9.80
N GLU A 22 7.62 -5.03 10.74
CA GLU A 22 8.48 -4.97 11.92
C GLU A 22 9.94 -4.65 11.53
N GLY A 23 10.50 -3.61 12.15
CA GLY A 23 11.82 -3.06 11.82
C GLY A 23 11.81 -1.88 10.84
N ILE A 24 10.65 -1.53 10.28
CA ILE A 24 10.40 -0.27 9.57
C ILE A 24 9.55 0.61 10.50
N ALA A 25 9.87 1.91 10.57
CA ALA A 25 9.09 2.85 11.36
C ALA A 25 7.73 3.03 10.67
N CYS A 26 6.66 2.48 11.25
CA CYS A 26 5.31 2.51 10.71
C CYS A 26 4.32 3.08 11.72
N GLU A 27 3.43 3.94 11.26
CA GLU A 27 2.30 4.51 11.99
C GLU A 27 1.00 4.07 11.30
N HIS A 28 0.11 3.45 12.07
CA HIS A 28 -1.26 3.18 11.63
C HIS A 28 -2.06 4.48 11.71
N THR A 29 -2.71 4.86 10.61
CA THR A 29 -3.48 6.10 10.49
C THR A 29 -4.92 5.89 10.06
N GLY A 30 -5.34 4.63 9.84
CA GLY A 30 -6.69 4.28 9.40
C GLY A 30 -7.76 4.43 10.49
N GLY A 31 -8.94 4.93 10.10
CA GLY A 31 -10.09 5.14 10.96
C GLY A 31 -11.44 4.75 10.31
N PRO A 32 -12.52 4.65 11.09
CA PRO A 32 -13.82 4.23 10.60
C PRO A 32 -14.42 5.24 9.62
N GLY A 33 -14.49 4.84 8.34
CA GLY A 33 -15.03 5.67 7.27
C GLY A 33 -13.98 6.46 6.48
N ASP A 34 -12.71 6.26 6.79
CA ASP A 34 -11.63 6.89 6.04
C ASP A 34 -11.50 6.25 4.66
N GLY A 35 -11.59 7.10 3.63
CA GLY A 35 -11.23 6.74 2.27
C GLY A 35 -9.74 6.95 2.02
N GLU A 36 -8.93 7.10 3.07
CA GLU A 36 -7.60 7.75 3.07
C GLU A 36 -6.44 6.74 3.14
N VAL A 37 -5.27 7.19 3.62
CA VAL A 37 -4.06 6.39 3.86
C VAL A 37 -4.18 5.69 5.22
N ASP A 38 -4.07 4.37 5.21
CA ASP A 38 -4.29 3.53 6.38
C ASP A 38 -3.02 3.33 7.22
N ALA A 39 -1.84 3.44 6.59
CA ALA A 39 -0.58 3.46 7.32
C ALA A 39 0.49 4.29 6.59
N ARG A 40 1.38 4.91 7.36
CA ARG A 40 2.57 5.58 6.85
C ARG A 40 3.80 4.89 7.40
N CYS A 41 4.75 4.58 6.54
CA CYS A 41 6.01 3.99 6.97
C CYS A 41 7.20 4.71 6.37
N GLU A 42 8.33 4.67 7.06
CA GLU A 42 9.58 5.18 6.53
C GLU A 42 10.79 4.31 6.87
N THR A 43 11.72 4.30 5.94
CA THR A 43 13.08 3.82 6.09
C THR A 43 14.01 5.04 6.01
N ALA A 44 15.30 4.85 6.27
CA ALA A 44 16.29 5.91 6.09
C ALA A 44 16.34 6.51 4.66
N MET A 45 15.77 5.84 3.65
CA MET A 45 15.85 6.24 2.24
C MET A 45 14.51 6.55 1.58
N LEU A 46 13.42 5.97 2.07
CA LEU A 46 12.12 5.96 1.40
C LEU A 46 10.98 6.10 2.40
N LYS A 47 9.97 6.86 1.99
CA LYS A 47 8.68 6.98 2.66
C LYS A 47 7.63 6.20 1.88
N TYR A 48 6.68 5.62 2.58
CA TYR A 48 5.63 4.77 2.04
C TYR A 48 4.27 5.20 2.59
N ALA A 49 3.29 5.31 1.71
CA ALA A 49 1.89 5.54 2.07
C ALA A 49 1.07 4.32 1.68
N PHE A 50 0.42 3.68 2.65
CA PHE A 50 -0.29 2.43 2.47
C PHE A 50 -1.81 2.62 2.48
N GLN A 51 -2.50 1.93 1.59
CA GLN A 51 -3.96 1.79 1.60
C GLN A 51 -4.36 0.32 1.52
N CYS A 52 -5.15 -0.14 2.47
CA CYS A 52 -5.59 -1.52 2.66
C CYS A 52 -6.98 -1.73 2.02
N ASN A 53 -7.11 -1.54 0.70
CA ASN A 53 -8.39 -1.68 0.00
C ASN A 53 -8.27 -2.46 -1.33
N ASN A 54 -9.37 -3.10 -1.74
CA ASN A 54 -9.55 -3.73 -3.06
C ASN A 54 -10.08 -2.74 -4.12
N ASP A 55 -10.66 -1.62 -3.70
CA ASP A 55 -11.25 -0.60 -4.57
C ASP A 55 -10.20 0.34 -5.20
N PRO A 56 -10.53 1.10 -6.26
CA PRO A 56 -9.60 1.99 -6.93
C PRO A 56 -8.99 3.03 -5.96
N PRO A 57 -7.69 3.35 -6.10
CA PRO A 57 -7.00 4.24 -5.18
C PRO A 57 -7.40 5.69 -5.44
N SER A 58 -8.33 6.20 -4.66
CA SER A 58 -8.66 7.63 -4.68
C SER A 58 -7.76 8.47 -3.76
N SER A 59 -7.18 7.88 -2.71
CA SER A 59 -6.45 8.62 -1.67
C SER A 59 -4.93 8.53 -1.72
N VAL A 60 -4.37 7.39 -2.12
CA VAL A 60 -2.90 7.23 -2.27
C VAL A 60 -2.34 8.20 -3.32
N SER A 61 -3.20 8.68 -4.23
CA SER A 61 -2.84 9.70 -5.22
C SER A 61 -2.80 11.13 -4.70
N GLU A 62 -3.39 11.43 -3.54
CA GLU A 62 -3.43 12.78 -2.97
C GLU A 62 -2.19 13.12 -2.12
N GLU A 63 -1.44 12.12 -1.62
CA GLU A 63 -0.17 12.35 -0.92
C GLU A 63 1.00 12.59 -1.88
N GLN A 64 1.12 13.83 -2.37
CA GLN A 64 2.10 14.31 -3.34
C GLN A 64 3.48 14.71 -2.74
N SER A 65 3.92 14.12 -1.62
CA SER A 65 5.07 14.62 -0.83
C SER A 65 6.34 13.74 -0.87
N GLY A 66 6.55 12.97 -1.95
CA GLY A 66 7.78 12.18 -2.14
C GLY A 66 7.77 10.80 -1.48
N ALA A 67 6.59 10.31 -1.10
CA ALA A 67 6.37 8.92 -0.67
C ALA A 67 6.00 8.01 -1.86
N LEU A 68 6.30 6.71 -1.72
CA LEU A 68 5.83 5.66 -2.61
C LEU A 68 4.47 5.17 -2.16
N GLY A 69 3.48 5.19 -3.06
CA GLY A 69 2.14 4.71 -2.77
C GLY A 69 2.06 3.18 -2.85
N ILE A 70 1.45 2.53 -1.86
CA ILE A 70 1.27 1.08 -1.86
C ILE A 70 -0.17 0.71 -1.46
N ILE A 71 -0.85 -0.07 -2.28
CA ILE A 71 -2.20 -0.59 -2.01
C ILE A 71 -2.09 -2.05 -1.62
N VAL A 72 -2.48 -2.42 -0.42
CA VAL A 72 -2.37 -3.79 0.06
C VAL A 72 -3.74 -4.45 0.06
N SER A 73 -3.84 -5.61 -0.57
CA SER A 73 -5.04 -6.44 -0.48
C SER A 73 -4.83 -7.60 0.49
N ALA A 74 -5.94 -8.15 1.00
CA ALA A 74 -5.90 -9.45 1.64
C ALA A 74 -5.40 -10.54 0.65
N PRO A 75 -4.76 -11.62 1.14
CA PRO A 75 -4.27 -12.70 0.29
C PRO A 75 -5.38 -13.31 -0.57
N GLY A 76 -5.08 -13.56 -1.85
CA GLY A 76 -6.00 -14.21 -2.78
C GLY A 76 -7.08 -13.30 -3.39
N ASN A 77 -7.16 -12.04 -2.96
CA ASN A 77 -8.00 -11.05 -3.64
C ASN A 77 -7.35 -10.64 -4.96
N LYS A 78 -8.15 -10.59 -6.03
CA LYS A 78 -7.74 -10.01 -7.31
C LYS A 78 -8.18 -8.56 -7.36
N PHE A 79 -7.30 -7.69 -7.83
CA PHE A 79 -7.67 -6.31 -8.13
C PHE A 79 -8.59 -6.25 -9.35
N THR A 80 -9.53 -5.31 -9.34
CA THR A 80 -10.37 -5.06 -10.52
C THR A 80 -9.53 -4.46 -11.64
N GLN A 81 -9.93 -4.71 -12.89
CA GLN A 81 -9.27 -4.12 -14.07
C GLN A 81 -9.28 -2.59 -14.01
N CYS A 82 -10.39 -2.00 -13.56
CA CYS A 82 -10.53 -0.57 -13.33
C CYS A 82 -9.48 -0.05 -12.34
N ALA A 83 -9.27 -0.73 -11.22
CA ALA A 83 -8.20 -0.37 -10.30
C ALA A 83 -6.84 -0.42 -11.03
N ILE A 84 -6.52 -1.51 -11.76
CA ILE A 84 -5.23 -1.66 -12.48
C ILE A 84 -4.99 -0.48 -13.43
N GLU A 85 -6.00 -0.09 -14.20
CA GLU A 85 -5.92 1.01 -15.13
C GLU A 85 -5.73 2.36 -14.42
N SER A 86 -6.46 2.61 -13.34
CA SER A 86 -6.26 3.82 -12.52
C SER A 86 -4.84 3.92 -11.98
N ALA A 87 -4.25 2.82 -11.46
CA ALA A 87 -2.86 2.82 -10.98
C ALA A 87 -1.85 3.19 -12.07
N ARG A 88 -2.08 2.78 -13.32
CA ARG A 88 -1.20 3.12 -14.45
C ARG A 88 -1.34 4.58 -14.90
N ALA A 89 -2.51 5.17 -14.66
CA ALA A 89 -2.78 6.56 -15.03
C ALA A 89 -2.21 7.57 -14.03
N PHE A 90 -1.85 7.14 -12.81
CA PHE A 90 -1.23 8.02 -11.84
C PHE A 90 0.22 8.36 -12.22
N VAL A 91 0.56 9.64 -12.06
CA VAL A 91 1.92 10.16 -12.24
C VAL A 91 2.88 9.58 -11.21
N TYR A 92 2.33 9.14 -10.07
CA TYR A 92 3.10 8.55 -8.98
C TYR A 92 3.06 7.04 -9.03
N PRO A 93 4.18 6.43 -8.68
CA PRO A 93 4.26 4.99 -8.67
C PRO A 93 3.46 4.37 -7.54
N ILE A 94 2.57 3.46 -7.92
CA ILE A 94 1.79 2.67 -6.98
C ILE A 94 2.33 1.23 -7.02
N LEU A 95 2.49 0.56 -5.86
CA LEU A 95 2.71 -0.89 -5.72
C LEU A 95 1.51 -1.53 -5.00
N ARG A 96 1.06 -2.72 -5.41
CA ARG A 96 -0.14 -3.42 -4.90
C ARG A 96 0.30 -4.85 -4.91
N THR A 97 -0.06 -5.46 -3.83
CA THR A 97 0.43 -6.73 -3.45
C THR A 97 -0.56 -7.24 -2.43
N ASP A 98 -0.56 -8.55 -2.25
CA ASP A 98 -1.07 -9.05 -1.00
C ASP A 98 -0.09 -8.74 0.13
N ILE A 99 -0.62 -8.76 1.34
CA ILE A 99 0.16 -8.60 2.57
C ILE A 99 1.26 -9.65 2.73
N ALA A 100 1.14 -10.83 2.11
CA ALA A 100 2.11 -11.91 2.24
C ALA A 100 3.42 -11.63 1.50
N ARG A 101 3.35 -10.99 0.33
CA ARG A 101 4.49 -10.66 -0.52
C ARG A 101 5.07 -9.28 -0.24
N LEU A 102 4.38 -8.45 0.55
CA LEU A 102 4.78 -7.06 0.79
C LEU A 102 6.23 -6.90 1.28
N PRO A 103 6.73 -7.65 2.29
CA PRO A 103 8.10 -7.47 2.76
C PRO A 103 9.16 -7.70 1.67
N LEU A 104 8.91 -8.65 0.75
CA LEU A 104 9.81 -8.94 -0.37
C LEU A 104 9.90 -7.75 -1.35
N TYR A 105 8.76 -7.11 -1.64
CA TYR A 105 8.75 -5.93 -2.51
C TYR A 105 9.42 -4.72 -1.87
N ILE A 106 9.18 -4.46 -0.59
CA ILE A 106 9.86 -3.37 0.13
C ILE A 106 11.37 -3.57 0.11
N LEU A 107 11.85 -4.80 0.35
CA LEU A 107 13.27 -5.12 0.26
C LEU A 107 13.84 -4.90 -1.15
N ASN A 108 13.14 -5.36 -2.18
CA ASN A 108 13.56 -5.19 -3.58
C ASN A 108 13.60 -3.71 -4.00
N ILE A 109 12.59 -2.92 -3.62
CA ILE A 109 12.53 -1.47 -3.85
C ILE A 109 13.72 -0.77 -3.17
N THR A 110 13.97 -1.11 -1.91
CA THR A 110 15.08 -0.58 -1.11
C THR A 110 16.43 -0.91 -1.74
N PHE A 111 16.62 -2.16 -2.16
CA PHE A 111 17.86 -2.61 -2.80
C PHE A 111 18.11 -1.94 -4.16
N ASN A 112 17.08 -1.84 -5.02
CA ASN A 112 17.22 -1.15 -6.31
C ASN A 112 17.54 0.34 -6.11
N ARG A 113 16.95 0.98 -5.09
CA ARG A 113 17.26 2.37 -4.73
C ARG A 113 18.72 2.54 -4.29
N LEU A 114 19.25 1.62 -3.47
CA LEU A 114 20.66 1.61 -3.07
C LEU A 114 21.61 1.50 -4.27
N GLN A 115 21.21 0.79 -5.32
CA GLN A 115 21.99 0.61 -6.54
C GLN A 115 21.85 1.78 -7.54
N GLY A 116 21.12 2.83 -7.18
CA GLY A 116 20.88 3.98 -8.08
C GLY A 116 20.05 3.62 -9.32
N ARG A 117 19.37 2.46 -9.31
CA ARG A 117 18.52 2.06 -10.42
C ARG A 117 17.25 2.90 -10.43
N PRO A 118 16.76 3.32 -11.61
CA PRO A 118 15.46 3.96 -11.70
C PRO A 118 14.40 3.00 -11.19
N PHE A 119 13.37 3.55 -10.55
CA PHE A 119 12.24 2.73 -10.18
C PHE A 119 11.44 2.37 -11.44
N GLU A 120 11.45 1.10 -11.82
CA GLU A 120 10.48 0.56 -12.76
C GLU A 120 9.28 0.03 -11.97
N PHE A 121 8.19 0.78 -11.93
CA PHE A 121 6.96 0.31 -11.32
C PHE A 121 6.09 -0.36 -12.34
N PHE A 122 5.94 -1.68 -12.26
CA PHE A 122 4.77 -2.34 -12.85
C PHE A 122 4.31 -3.53 -12.02
N TYR A 123 3.04 -3.42 -11.69
CA TYR A 123 2.14 -4.46 -11.23
C TYR A 123 2.01 -5.66 -12.12
N LEU A 124 1.99 -6.85 -11.51
CA LEU A 124 1.42 -8.03 -12.16
C LEU A 124 0.63 -8.91 -11.17
N SER A 125 -0.67 -8.94 -11.44
CA SER A 125 -1.76 -9.91 -11.14
C SER A 125 -1.81 -10.65 -9.80
#